data_AF-A0A818YV78-F1
#
_entry.id   AF-A0A818YV78-F1
#
_cell.length_a   1.000
_cell.length_b   1.000
_cell.length_c   1.000
_cell.angle_alpha   90.00
_cell.angle_beta   90.00
_cell.angle_gamma   90.00
#
_symmetry.space_group_name_H-M   'P 1'
#
loop_
_entity.id
_entity.type
_entity.pdbx_description
1 polymer ?
#
loop_
_entity_poly.entity_id
_entity_poly.type
_entity_poly.pdbx_seq_one_letter_code
_entity_poly.pdbx_strand_id
1 'polypeptide(L)'
;MSGDTELNVDSLIARLLEVRGCRPGKIVQMTEGEVRGLCLKSREIFLSQPILLELEAPLKICGDIHGQYTDLLRLFEYGGFPPESNYLFLGDYVDRGKQSLETICLLLAYKIKYPENFFLLRGNHECASINRIYGFYDECKRRYNIKLWKTFTDCFNCLPIAGIIDEKIFCCHGGMRI
;
A
#
# COMPACT_ATOMS: atom_id res chain seq x y z
N MET A 1 3.22 -3.45 -29.32
CA MET A 1 2.62 -4.60 -28.63
C MET A 1 3.42 -4.82 -27.36
N SER A 2 3.10 -4.07 -26.32
CA SER A 2 3.75 -4.19 -25.01
C SER A 2 3.26 -5.46 -24.35
N GLY A 3 4.16 -6.44 -24.19
CA GLY A 3 3.87 -7.67 -23.48
C GLY A 3 3.45 -7.36 -22.06
N ASP A 4 2.14 -7.48 -21.80
CA ASP A 4 1.60 -7.51 -20.46
C ASP A 4 2.15 -8.80 -19.85
N THR A 5 3.24 -8.66 -19.10
CA THR A 5 3.77 -9.77 -18.31
C THR A 5 2.72 -9.99 -17.23
N GLU A 6 1.95 -11.07 -17.37
CA GLU A 6 0.84 -11.38 -16.48
C GLU A 6 1.32 -11.32 -15.02
N LEU A 7 0.87 -10.29 -14.30
CA LEU A 7 1.34 -10.01 -12.94
C LEU A 7 0.83 -11.12 -12.02
N ASN A 8 1.71 -12.03 -11.60
CA ASN A 8 1.36 -13.07 -10.66
C ASN A 8 1.38 -12.53 -9.22
N VAL A 9 0.26 -11.91 -8.83
CA VAL A 9 0.07 -11.29 -7.50
C VAL A 9 0.17 -12.34 -6.38
N ASP A 10 -0.31 -13.56 -6.61
CA ASP A 10 -0.29 -14.63 -5.61
C ASP A 10 1.13 -15.05 -5.24
N SER A 11 1.99 -15.24 -6.24
CA SER A 11 3.41 -15.54 -6.03
C SER A 11 4.13 -14.42 -5.28
N LEU A 12 3.80 -13.16 -5.60
CA LEU A 12 4.40 -12.01 -4.95
C LEU A 12 3.97 -11.89 -3.47
N ILE A 13 2.68 -12.08 -3.19
CA ILE A 13 2.16 -12.10 -1.81
C ILE A 13 2.82 -13.24 -1.03
N ALA A 14 2.93 -14.45 -1.61
CA ALA A 14 3.57 -15.57 -0.95
C ALA A 14 5.03 -15.26 -0.54
N ARG A 15 5.82 -14.67 -1.45
CA ARG A 15 7.20 -14.23 -1.17
C ARG A 15 7.28 -13.13 -0.12
N LEU A 16 6.36 -12.17 -0.15
CA LEU A 16 6.28 -11.10 0.85
C LEU A 16 5.92 -11.66 2.23
N LEU A 17 5.06 -12.68 2.30
CA LEU A 17 4.67 -13.32 3.55
C LEU A 17 5.71 -14.34 4.07
N GLU A 18 6.59 -14.87 3.22
CA GLU A 18 7.60 -15.86 3.64
C GLU A 18 8.61 -15.27 4.65
N VAL A 19 8.85 -13.96 4.60
CA VAL A 19 9.80 -13.31 5.53
C VAL A 19 9.26 -13.14 6.95
N ARG A 20 8.01 -13.53 7.24
CA ARG A 20 7.41 -13.56 8.59
C ARG A 20 8.26 -14.33 9.60
N GLY A 21 8.82 -15.47 9.19
CA GLY A 21 9.66 -16.32 10.05
C GLY A 21 11.15 -15.94 10.07
N CYS A 22 11.54 -14.92 9.32
CA CYS A 22 12.94 -14.51 9.19
C CYS A 22 13.30 -13.39 10.18
N ARG A 23 14.60 -13.10 10.30
CA ARG A 23 15.08 -11.96 11.08
C ARG A 23 14.43 -10.66 10.58
N PRO A 24 13.94 -9.78 11.48
CA PRO A 24 13.41 -8.47 11.10
C PRO A 24 14.41 -7.70 10.23
N GLY A 25 13.93 -7.05 9.17
CA GLY A 25 14.79 -6.37 8.19
C GLY A 25 15.22 -7.23 7.00
N LYS A 26 14.77 -8.49 6.88
CA LYS A 26 15.01 -9.28 5.67
C LYS A 26 14.29 -8.63 4.48
N ILE A 27 15.09 -8.26 3.49
CA ILE A 27 14.63 -7.63 2.26
C ILE A 27 14.00 -8.69 1.34
N VAL A 28 12.84 -8.38 0.78
CA VAL A 28 12.20 -9.22 -0.25
C VAL A 28 12.70 -8.74 -1.60
N GLN A 29 13.35 -9.64 -2.35
CA GLN A 29 13.75 -9.33 -3.72
C GLN A 29 12.49 -9.33 -4.58
N MET A 30 12.19 -8.19 -5.21
CA MET A 30 11.11 -8.03 -6.20
C MET A 30 11.75 -7.47 -7.47
N THR A 31 11.27 -7.88 -8.63
CA THR A 31 11.75 -7.33 -9.90
C THR A 31 11.11 -5.97 -10.17
N GLU A 32 11.79 -5.11 -10.93
CA GLU A 32 11.21 -3.81 -11.31
C GLU A 32 9.90 -3.97 -12.08
N GLY A 33 9.79 -5.01 -12.91
CA GLY A 33 8.59 -5.32 -13.68
C GLY A 33 7.39 -5.66 -12.78
N GLU A 34 7.59 -6.48 -11.75
CA GLU A 34 6.57 -6.81 -10.75
C GLU A 34 6.09 -5.56 -10.01
N VAL A 35 7.02 -4.73 -9.51
CA VAL A 35 6.68 -3.52 -8.75
C VAL A 35 5.96 -2.50 -9.63
N ARG A 36 6.41 -2.32 -10.87
CA ARG A 36 5.74 -1.45 -11.84
C ARG A 36 4.33 -1.97 -12.16
N GLY A 37 4.18 -3.27 -12.38
CA GLY A 37 2.89 -3.89 -12.66
C GLY A 37 1.90 -3.71 -11.50
N LEU A 38 2.36 -3.85 -10.24
CA LEU A 38 1.56 -3.54 -9.06
C LEU A 38 1.03 -2.10 -9.12
N CYS A 39 1.92 -1.12 -9.29
CA CYS A 39 1.52 0.30 -9.30
C CYS A 39 0.52 0.63 -10.42
N LEU A 40 0.68 0.04 -11.61
CA LEU A 40 -0.22 0.28 -12.74
C LEU A 40 -1.60 -0.34 -12.50
N LYS A 41 -1.64 -1.60 -12.08
CA LYS A 41 -2.91 -2.31 -11.80
C LYS A 41 -3.65 -1.72 -10.61
N SER A 42 -2.95 -1.39 -9.53
CA SER A 42 -3.59 -0.75 -8.37
C SER A 42 -4.13 0.63 -8.72
N ARG A 43 -3.41 1.39 -9.56
CA ARG A 43 -3.86 2.70 -10.06
C ARG A 43 -5.16 2.59 -10.87
N GLU A 44 -5.27 1.59 -11.75
CA GLU A 44 -6.51 1.32 -12.49
C GLU A 44 -7.69 1.07 -11.53
N ILE A 45 -7.46 0.27 -10.48
CA ILE A 45 -8.48 -0.02 -9.46
C ILE A 45 -8.87 1.26 -8.71
N PHE A 46 -7.90 2.05 -8.24
CA PHE A 46 -8.20 3.30 -7.52
C PHE A 46 -8.97 4.31 -8.38
N LEU A 47 -8.68 4.39 -9.67
CA LEU A 47 -9.42 5.26 -10.60
C LEU A 47 -10.83 4.74 -10.91
N SER A 48 -11.04 3.43 -10.83
CA SER A 48 -12.37 2.83 -10.99
C SER A 48 -13.26 3.00 -9.76
N GLN A 49 -12.65 3.20 -8.59
CA GLN A 49 -13.34 3.40 -7.32
C GLN A 49 -13.54 4.91 -7.02
N PRO A 50 -14.56 5.28 -6.24
CA PRO A 50 -14.79 6.66 -5.87
C PRO A 50 -13.67 7.18 -4.96
N ILE A 51 -13.34 8.48 -5.08
CA ILE A 51 -12.34 9.15 -4.23
C ILE A 51 -12.78 9.24 -2.76
N LEU A 52 -14.10 9.20 -2.54
CA LEU A 52 -14.75 9.05 -1.25
C LEU A 52 -15.30 7.62 -1.20
N LEU A 53 -14.65 6.74 -0.45
CA LEU A 53 -15.05 5.35 -0.34
C LEU A 53 -16.27 5.22 0.56
N GLU A 54 -17.30 4.51 0.12
CA GLU A 54 -18.43 4.12 0.95
C GLU A 54 -18.23 2.66 1.37
N LEU A 55 -18.08 2.43 2.67
CA LEU A 55 -17.65 1.15 3.24
C LEU A 55 -18.67 0.65 4.25
N GLU A 56 -18.79 -0.68 4.35
CA GLU A 56 -19.69 -1.35 5.29
C GLU A 56 -18.90 -2.14 6.34
N ALA A 57 -19.41 -2.16 7.57
CA ALA A 57 -18.87 -3.04 8.61
C ALA A 57 -19.21 -4.53 8.32
N PRO A 58 -18.39 -5.50 8.76
CA PRO A 58 -17.23 -5.38 9.63
C PRO A 58 -15.93 -5.10 8.86
N LEU A 59 -15.13 -4.13 9.34
CA LEU A 59 -13.80 -3.85 8.81
C LEU A 59 -12.84 -3.38 9.91
N LYS A 60 -11.53 -3.56 9.68
CA LYS A 60 -10.46 -3.19 10.60
C LYS A 60 -9.76 -1.95 10.08
N ILE A 61 -9.73 -0.90 10.90
CA ILE A 61 -9.09 0.37 10.56
C ILE A 61 -7.66 0.37 11.09
N CYS A 62 -6.71 0.67 10.22
CA CYS A 62 -5.28 0.73 10.52
C CYS A 62 -4.74 2.13 10.24
N GLY A 63 -3.94 2.67 11.15
CA GLY A 63 -3.26 3.95 10.97
C GLY A 63 -1.90 3.80 10.28
N ASP A 64 -1.01 4.75 10.58
CA ASP A 64 0.31 4.91 9.98
C ASP A 64 1.19 3.67 10.14
N ILE A 65 1.88 3.29 9.05
CA ILE A 65 2.81 2.14 9.05
C ILE A 65 4.26 2.61 8.91
N HIS A 66 4.52 3.69 8.16
CA HIS A 66 5.85 4.28 7.97
C HIS A 66 6.96 3.26 7.67
N GLY A 67 6.74 2.34 6.72
CA GLY A 67 7.73 1.33 6.34
C GLY A 67 8.13 0.33 7.45
N GLN A 68 7.34 0.20 8.53
CA GLN A 68 7.51 -0.83 9.56
C GLN A 68 6.88 -2.16 9.12
N TYR A 69 7.50 -2.79 8.12
CA TYR A 69 6.96 -3.99 7.48
C TYR A 69 6.72 -5.17 8.46
N THR A 70 7.61 -5.35 9.44
CA THR A 70 7.45 -6.42 10.45
C THR A 70 6.21 -6.20 11.33
N ASP A 71 5.89 -4.95 11.66
CA ASP A 71 4.72 -4.63 12.48
C ASP A 71 3.44 -4.75 11.67
N LEU A 72 3.47 -4.42 10.37
CA LEU A 72 2.37 -4.68 9.44
C LEU A 72 2.04 -6.19 9.36
N LEU A 73 3.06 -7.04 9.25
CA LEU A 73 2.86 -8.49 9.22
C LEU A 73 2.21 -9.01 10.51
N ARG A 74 2.67 -8.52 11.67
CA ARG A 74 2.06 -8.85 12.97
C ARG A 74 0.62 -8.37 13.05
N LEU A 75 0.33 -7.17 12.54
CA LEU A 75 -1.03 -6.64 12.48
C LEU A 75 -1.96 -7.61 11.74
N PHE A 76 -1.53 -8.15 10.61
CA PHE A 76 -2.31 -9.17 9.89
C PHE A 76 -2.40 -10.51 10.64
N GLU A 77 -1.38 -10.91 11.40
CA GLU A 77 -1.45 -12.12 12.23
C GLU A 77 -2.49 -12.02 13.35
N TYR A 78 -2.56 -10.87 14.03
CA TYR A 78 -3.57 -10.62 15.07
C TYR A 78 -4.94 -10.27 14.49
N GLY A 79 -4.94 -9.57 13.36
CA GLY A 79 -6.13 -9.07 12.70
C GLY A 79 -6.81 -10.09 11.79
N GLY A 80 -6.13 -11.17 11.40
CA GLY A 80 -6.56 -12.08 10.34
C GLY A 80 -6.10 -11.59 8.97
N PHE A 81 -5.62 -12.50 8.12
CA PHE A 81 -5.13 -12.12 6.79
C PHE A 81 -6.32 -11.85 5.83
N PRO A 82 -6.21 -10.89 4.90
CA PRO A 82 -7.21 -10.75 3.84
C PRO A 82 -7.36 -12.07 3.06
N PRO A 83 -8.60 -12.57 2.80
CA PRO A 83 -9.89 -11.88 2.91
C PRO A 83 -10.69 -12.19 4.19
N GLU A 84 -10.10 -12.84 5.20
CA GLU A 84 -10.82 -13.20 6.45
C GLU A 84 -11.30 -11.97 7.23
N SER A 85 -10.66 -10.83 7.03
CA SER A 85 -11.06 -9.53 7.57
C SER A 85 -10.90 -8.45 6.51
N ASN A 86 -11.88 -7.54 6.46
CA ASN A 86 -11.79 -6.35 5.64
C ASN A 86 -10.86 -5.33 6.31
N TYR A 87 -10.10 -4.58 5.52
CA TYR A 87 -9.15 -3.59 6.05
C TYR A 87 -9.32 -2.23 5.39
N LEU A 88 -9.25 -1.19 6.20
CA LEU A 88 -9.13 0.20 5.78
C LEU A 88 -7.87 0.78 6.39
N PHE A 89 -6.90 1.15 5.55
CA PHE A 89 -5.73 1.90 6.03
C PHE A 89 -5.91 3.40 5.80
N LEU A 90 -5.48 4.19 6.77
CA LEU A 90 -5.69 5.64 6.77
C LEU A 90 -4.62 6.42 6.01
N GLY A 91 -3.46 5.84 5.68
CA GLY A 91 -2.38 6.52 4.96
C GLY A 91 -1.01 6.31 5.62
N ASP A 92 0.00 7.05 5.17
CA ASP A 92 1.37 7.03 5.67
C ASP A 92 1.99 5.61 5.70
N TYR A 93 2.02 5.01 4.51
CA TYR A 93 2.61 3.69 4.27
C TYR A 93 4.14 3.76 4.18
N VAL A 94 4.64 4.85 3.60
CA VAL A 94 6.05 5.03 3.24
C VAL A 94 6.76 6.04 4.16
N ASP A 95 8.08 6.17 3.96
CA ASP A 95 9.01 7.01 4.70
C ASP A 95 9.27 6.58 6.15
N ARG A 96 10.35 7.13 6.74
CA ARG A 96 10.86 6.92 8.11
C ARG A 96 11.31 5.48 8.45
N GLY A 97 10.67 4.47 7.89
CA GLY A 97 11.03 3.07 8.03
C GLY A 97 12.18 2.63 7.14
N LYS A 98 12.60 1.37 7.34
CA LYS A 98 13.69 0.74 6.58
C LYS A 98 13.20 -0.12 5.42
N GLN A 99 11.91 -0.42 5.37
CA GLN A 99 11.27 -1.37 4.45
C GLN A 99 9.98 -0.79 3.87
N SER A 100 10.02 0.46 3.40
CA SER A 100 8.83 1.11 2.82
C SER A 100 8.40 0.44 1.52
N LEU A 101 9.35 -0.10 0.73
CA LEU A 101 9.04 -0.83 -0.50
C LEU A 101 8.24 -2.11 -0.24
N GLU A 102 8.66 -2.95 0.70
CA GLU A 102 7.91 -4.16 1.06
C GLU A 102 6.52 -3.84 1.60
N THR A 103 6.42 -2.82 2.47
CA THR A 103 5.13 -2.35 2.99
C THR A 103 4.19 -1.97 1.87
N ILE A 104 4.57 -1.03 1.00
CA ILE A 104 3.64 -0.56 -0.04
C ILE A 104 3.36 -1.66 -1.08
N CYS A 105 4.35 -2.48 -1.44
CA CYS A 105 4.12 -3.57 -2.40
C CYS A 105 3.13 -4.61 -1.88
N LEU A 106 3.19 -4.97 -0.59
CA LEU A 106 2.22 -5.89 0.01
C LEU A 106 0.82 -5.30 0.02
N LEU A 107 0.69 -4.02 0.41
CA LEU A 107 -0.60 -3.33 0.45
C LEU A 107 -1.23 -3.22 -0.95
N LEU A 108 -0.44 -2.85 -1.97
CA LEU A 108 -0.92 -2.79 -3.35
C LEU A 108 -1.28 -4.19 -3.89
N ALA A 109 -0.50 -5.21 -3.54
CA ALA A 109 -0.80 -6.59 -3.94
C ALA A 109 -2.13 -7.07 -3.34
N TYR A 110 -2.40 -6.78 -2.06
CA TYR A 110 -3.69 -7.06 -1.45
C TYR A 110 -4.82 -6.25 -2.06
N LYS A 111 -4.58 -4.99 -2.41
CA LYS A 111 -5.58 -4.17 -3.10
C LYS A 111 -5.96 -4.75 -4.46
N ILE A 112 -5.00 -5.30 -5.20
CA ILE A 112 -5.28 -5.94 -6.50
C ILE A 112 -6.01 -7.27 -6.32
N LYS A 113 -5.62 -8.05 -5.30
CA LYS A 113 -6.21 -9.36 -5.04
C LYS A 113 -7.63 -9.27 -4.47
N TYR A 114 -7.88 -8.27 -3.61
CA TYR A 114 -9.12 -8.09 -2.89
C TYR A 114 -9.61 -6.62 -2.97
N PRO A 115 -9.98 -6.14 -4.17
CA PRO A 115 -10.32 -4.72 -4.39
C PRO A 115 -11.53 -4.24 -3.58
N GLU A 116 -12.45 -5.15 -3.24
CA GLU A 116 -13.70 -4.86 -2.50
C GLU A 116 -13.61 -5.16 -1.00
N ASN A 117 -12.51 -5.74 -0.51
CA ASN A 117 -12.31 -6.06 0.91
C ASN A 117 -11.12 -5.30 1.53
N PHE A 118 -10.26 -4.71 0.69
CA PHE A 118 -9.03 -4.06 1.10
C PHE A 118 -8.98 -2.63 0.55
N PHE A 119 -8.91 -1.66 1.45
CA PHE A 119 -9.01 -0.23 1.14
C PHE A 119 -7.82 0.54 1.68
N LEU A 120 -7.33 1.47 0.88
CA LEU A 120 -6.15 2.29 1.17
C LEU A 120 -6.52 3.75 0.92
N LEU A 121 -6.44 4.57 1.96
CA LEU A 121 -6.55 6.02 1.85
C LEU A 121 -5.19 6.67 1.63
N ARG A 122 -5.21 7.90 1.16
CA ARG A 122 -4.02 8.71 0.93
C ARG A 122 -3.61 9.45 2.20
N GLY A 123 -2.37 9.24 2.64
CA GLY A 123 -1.73 10.06 3.66
C GLY A 123 -0.86 11.18 3.08
N ASN A 124 -0.22 11.94 3.97
CA ASN A 124 0.63 13.06 3.56
C ASN A 124 1.99 12.60 3.03
N HIS A 125 2.46 11.42 3.46
CA HIS A 125 3.69 10.81 2.94
C HIS A 125 3.51 10.20 1.55
N GLU A 126 2.27 9.97 1.10
CA GLU A 126 1.96 9.57 -0.29
C GLU A 126 1.98 10.77 -1.27
N CYS A 127 2.87 11.73 -1.03
CA CYS A 127 3.11 12.89 -1.89
C CYS A 127 4.60 13.03 -2.22
N ALA A 128 4.90 13.31 -3.49
CA ALA A 128 6.27 13.39 -4.01
C ALA A 128 7.14 14.44 -3.32
N SER A 129 6.56 15.52 -2.81
CA SER A 129 7.32 16.55 -2.09
C SER A 129 7.82 16.06 -0.73
N ILE A 130 7.01 15.26 -0.03
CA ILE A 130 7.31 14.71 1.29
C ILE A 130 8.24 13.50 1.16
N ASN A 131 7.85 12.50 0.39
CA ASN A 131 8.60 11.24 0.30
C ASN A 131 9.95 11.35 -0.42
N ARG A 132 10.20 12.49 -1.07
CA ARG A 132 11.52 12.84 -1.60
C ARG A 132 12.54 13.16 -0.51
N ILE A 133 12.08 13.71 0.61
CA ILE A 133 12.96 14.20 1.69
C ILE A 133 13.04 13.16 2.81
N TYR A 134 11.97 12.39 3.05
CA TYR A 134 11.84 11.52 4.22
C TYR A 134 12.19 10.04 4.00
N GLY A 135 12.78 9.71 2.86
CA GLY A 135 13.54 8.46 2.67
C GLY A 135 13.08 7.56 1.53
N PHE A 136 11.82 7.60 1.11
CA PHE A 136 11.32 6.67 0.07
C PHE A 136 11.99 6.86 -1.29
N TYR A 137 12.29 8.11 -1.68
CA TYR A 137 13.06 8.39 -2.89
C TYR A 137 14.45 7.75 -2.87
N ASP A 138 15.16 7.87 -1.75
CA ASP A 138 16.50 7.30 -1.60
C ASP A 138 16.45 5.77 -1.56
N GLU A 139 15.42 5.19 -0.94
CA GLU A 139 15.19 3.74 -0.94
C GLU A 139 14.95 3.21 -2.36
N CYS A 140 14.06 3.85 -3.12
CA CYS A 140 13.79 3.51 -4.52
C CYS A 140 15.03 3.66 -5.40
N LYS A 141 15.78 4.77 -5.24
CA LYS A 141 17.00 5.04 -6.00
C LYS A 141 18.10 4.02 -5.70
N ARG A 142 18.25 3.60 -4.43
CA ARG A 142 19.27 2.64 -4.00
C ARG A 142 18.97 1.21 -4.44
N ARG A 143 17.70 0.80 -4.41
CA ARG A 143 17.30 -0.60 -4.70
C ARG A 143 16.87 -0.85 -6.14
N TYR A 144 16.34 0.17 -6.79
CA TYR A 144 15.82 0.10 -8.15
C TYR A 144 16.33 1.30 -8.95
N ASN A 145 15.46 2.25 -9.24
CA ASN A 145 15.79 3.44 -9.99
C ASN A 145 14.80 4.58 -9.68
N ILE A 146 15.14 5.78 -10.15
CA ILE A 146 14.32 6.99 -9.97
C ILE A 146 13.02 6.93 -10.78
N LYS A 147 12.98 6.17 -11.88
CA LYS A 147 11.77 6.03 -12.71
C LYS A 147 10.67 5.29 -11.94
N LEU A 148 11.03 4.27 -11.17
CA LEU A 148 10.10 3.52 -10.34
C LEU A 148 9.46 4.39 -9.25
N TRP A 149 10.25 5.29 -8.63
CA TRP A 149 9.71 6.28 -7.69
C TRP A 149 8.68 7.21 -8.35
N LYS A 150 8.89 7.62 -9.60
CA LYS A 150 7.89 8.39 -10.35
C LYS A 150 6.62 7.55 -10.58
N THR A 151 6.76 6.28 -10.94
CA THR A 151 5.60 5.38 -11.07
C THR A 151 4.82 5.23 -9.76
N PHE A 152 5.50 5.13 -8.61
CA PHE A 152 4.84 5.16 -7.30
C PHE A 152 4.10 6.47 -7.06
N THR A 153 4.71 7.60 -7.41
CA THR A 153 4.07 8.92 -7.31
C THR A 153 2.77 8.97 -8.13
N ASP A 154 2.80 8.45 -9.36
CA ASP A 154 1.61 8.40 -10.22
C ASP A 154 0.50 7.50 -9.64
N CYS A 155 0.87 6.40 -8.97
CA CYS A 155 -0.05 5.54 -8.25
C CYS A 155 -0.65 6.26 -7.03
N PHE A 156 0.18 6.89 -6.20
CA PHE A 156 -0.24 7.62 -5.00
C PHE A 156 -1.16 8.79 -5.30
N ASN A 157 -0.98 9.43 -6.47
CA ASN A 157 -1.86 10.51 -6.90
C ASN A 157 -3.30 10.06 -7.20
N CYS A 158 -3.53 8.77 -7.38
CA CYS A 158 -4.85 8.20 -7.62
C CYS A 158 -5.51 7.63 -6.37
N LEU A 159 -4.84 7.64 -5.21
CA LEU A 159 -5.41 7.10 -3.97
C LEU A 159 -6.67 7.88 -3.52
N PRO A 160 -7.71 7.18 -3.04
CA PRO A 160 -8.85 7.79 -2.36
C PRO A 160 -8.42 8.64 -1.16
N ILE A 161 -9.12 9.73 -0.89
CA ILE A 161 -8.73 10.70 0.15
C ILE A 161 -9.46 10.44 1.47
N ALA A 162 -10.69 9.94 1.40
CA ALA A 162 -11.51 9.68 2.56
C ALA A 162 -12.40 8.45 2.35
N GLY A 163 -12.88 7.89 3.44
CA GLY A 163 -13.89 6.85 3.46
C GLY A 163 -14.98 7.15 4.48
N ILE A 164 -16.19 6.69 4.24
CA ILE A 164 -17.32 6.75 5.16
C ILE A 164 -17.75 5.32 5.45
N ILE A 165 -17.79 4.95 6.73
CA ILE A 165 -18.21 3.62 7.19
C ILE A 165 -19.64 3.70 7.73
N ASP A 166 -20.53 2.86 7.20
CA ASP A 166 -21.96 2.76 7.59
C ASP A 166 -22.67 4.12 7.66
N GLU A 167 -22.31 5.06 6.78
CA GLU A 167 -22.79 6.46 6.76
C GLU A 167 -22.59 7.24 8.08
N LYS A 168 -21.78 6.69 9.00
CA LYS A 168 -21.65 7.19 10.38
C LYS A 168 -20.25 7.63 10.74
N ILE A 169 -19.23 6.94 10.23
CA ILE A 169 -17.83 7.18 10.61
C ILE A 169 -17.09 7.72 9.41
N PHE A 170 -16.68 8.99 9.48
CA PHE A 170 -15.80 9.59 8.49
C PHE A 170 -14.34 9.27 8.82
N CYS A 171 -13.62 8.73 7.84
CA CYS A 171 -12.22 8.33 7.94
C CYS A 171 -11.38 9.10 6.90
N CYS A 172 -10.31 9.75 7.37
CA CYS A 172 -9.28 10.31 6.51
C CYS A 172 -7.95 10.30 7.27
N HIS A 173 -6.83 10.42 6.55
CA HIS A 173 -5.51 10.45 7.18
C HIS A 173 -5.33 11.62 8.15
N GLY A 174 -5.71 12.80 7.70
CA GLY A 174 -5.69 14.01 8.50
C GLY A 174 -6.96 14.18 9.33
N GLY A 175 -7.17 15.39 9.83
CA GLY A 175 -8.43 15.83 10.41
C GLY A 175 -8.93 17.09 9.71
N MET A 176 -10.15 17.52 10.06
CA MET A 176 -10.60 18.87 9.73
C MET A 176 -9.65 19.89 10.37
N ARG A 177 -9.06 20.77 9.56
CA ARG A 177 -8.52 22.02 10.08
C ARG A 177 -9.70 22.89 10.49
N ILE A 178 -9.91 22.99 11.80
CA ILE A 178 -10.77 23.99 12.42
C ILE A 178 -10.04 25.33 12.42
#